data_AF-A0A3D0VKC9-F1
#
_entry.id   AF-A0A3D0VKC9-F1
#
_cell.length_a   1.000
_cell.length_b   1.000
_cell.length_c   1.000
_cell.angle_alpha   90.00
_cell.angle_beta   90.00
_cell.angle_gamma   90.00
#
_symmetry.space_group_name_H-M   'P 1'
#
loop_
_entity.id
_entity.type
_entity.pdbx_description
1 polymer ?
#
loop_
_entity_poly.entity_id
_entity_poly.type
_entity_poly.pdbx_seq_one_letter_code
_entity_poly.pdbx_strand_id
1 'polypeptide(L)'
;MSKSIDDEFLWDQFCRLGEMMGDGLHHEADGRWISKEYNRLAKILIPEIKEAHSIQRKQRNANRDEQMAKLIEKFKCRKCGGNLKQSRSGSKIMHCEACNARYTATSKANQNE
;
A
#
# COMPACT_ATOMS: atom_id res chain seq x y z
N MET A 1 -11.13 27.27 16.93
CA MET A 1 -10.00 27.11 16.00
C MET A 1 -10.40 27.72 14.68
N SER A 2 -9.91 28.91 14.36
CA SER A 2 -10.15 29.56 13.07
C SER A 2 -9.44 28.75 11.99
N LYS A 3 -10.21 28.08 11.13
CA LYS A 3 -9.67 27.44 9.93
C LYS A 3 -9.06 28.53 9.05
N SER A 4 -7.87 28.30 8.53
CA SER A 4 -7.24 29.24 7.59
C SER A 4 -8.08 29.31 6.31
N ILE A 5 -8.02 30.43 5.57
CA ILE A 5 -8.75 30.59 4.29
C ILE A 5 -8.42 29.43 3.32
N ASP A 6 -7.21 28.89 3.41
CA ASP A 6 -6.75 27.75 2.63
C ASP A 6 -7.47 26.44 2.98
N ASP A 7 -7.81 26.22 4.25
CA ASP A 7 -8.54 25.03 4.70
C ASP A 7 -10.01 25.03 4.25
N GLU A 8 -10.63 26.21 4.17
CA GLU A 8 -12.01 26.37 3.71
C GLU A 8 -12.11 26.11 2.19
N PHE A 9 -11.16 26.63 1.41
CA PHE A 9 -11.08 26.35 -0.02
C PHE A 9 -10.89 24.85 -0.31
N LEU A 10 -9.97 24.20 0.42
CA LEU A 10 -9.75 22.75 0.27
C LEU A 10 -10.97 21.93 0.70
N TRP A 11 -11.71 22.40 1.71
CA TRP A 11 -12.95 21.74 2.15
C TRP A 11 -14.06 21.83 1.11
N ASP A 12 -14.26 23.00 0.49
CA ASP A 12 -15.21 23.16 -0.61
C ASP A 12 -14.85 22.29 -1.82
N GLN A 13 -13.58 22.25 -2.20
CA GLN A 13 -13.10 21.36 -3.24
C GLN A 13 -13.37 19.88 -2.91
N PHE A 14 -13.16 19.49 -1.65
CA PHE A 14 -13.45 18.13 -1.17
C PHE A 14 -14.94 17.78 -1.29
N CYS A 15 -15.85 18.70 -0.91
CA CYS A 15 -17.28 18.54 -1.06
C CYS A 15 -17.70 18.35 -2.54
N ARG A 16 -17.24 19.22 -3.44
CA ARG A 16 -17.55 19.14 -4.88
C ARG A 16 -17.07 17.83 -5.52
N LEU A 17 -15.88 17.36 -5.14
CA LEU A 17 -15.38 16.05 -5.59
C LEU A 17 -16.25 14.90 -5.05
N GLY A 18 -16.79 15.04 -3.85
CA GLY A 18 -17.75 14.10 -3.27
C GLY A 18 -19.06 14.04 -4.06
N GLU A 19 -19.59 15.20 -4.47
CA GLU A 19 -20.78 15.29 -5.34
C GLU A 19 -20.53 14.60 -6.68
N MET A 20 -19.41 14.91 -7.36
CA MET A 20 -19.02 14.24 -8.60
C MET A 20 -18.85 12.72 -8.44
N MET A 21 -18.39 12.26 -7.27
CA MET A 21 -18.34 10.82 -6.97
C MET A 21 -19.73 10.22 -6.81
N GLY A 22 -20.65 10.94 -6.15
CA GLY A 22 -22.05 10.54 -5.96
C GLY A 22 -22.81 10.42 -7.29
N ASP A 23 -22.51 11.31 -8.23
CA ASP A 23 -23.02 11.27 -9.61
C ASP A 23 -22.41 10.15 -10.46
N GLY A 24 -21.40 9.43 -9.94
CA GLY A 24 -20.79 8.28 -10.61
C GLY A 24 -19.68 8.62 -11.62
N LEU A 25 -19.34 9.90 -11.80
CA LEU A 25 -18.31 10.33 -12.76
C LEU A 25 -16.97 9.61 -12.55
N HIS A 26 -16.64 9.25 -11.30
CA HIS A 26 -15.39 8.55 -10.99
C HIS A 26 -15.26 7.12 -11.55
N HIS A 27 -16.34 6.54 -12.06
CA HIS A 27 -16.37 5.24 -12.74
C HIS A 27 -16.20 5.35 -14.26
N GLU A 28 -16.28 6.56 -14.82
CA GLU A 28 -16.05 6.79 -16.25
C GLU A 28 -14.58 6.57 -16.62
N ALA A 29 -14.32 6.40 -17.92
CA ALA A 29 -12.98 6.08 -18.44
C ALA A 29 -11.89 7.06 -17.95
N ASP A 30 -12.22 8.35 -17.90
CA ASP A 30 -11.33 9.41 -17.42
C ASP A 30 -11.63 9.85 -15.98
N GLY A 31 -12.64 9.29 -15.33
CA GLY A 31 -13.12 9.70 -14.01
C GLY A 31 -12.19 9.39 -12.84
N ARG A 32 -11.17 8.56 -13.06
CA ARG A 32 -10.34 8.01 -11.97
C ARG A 32 -9.62 9.08 -11.14
N TRP A 33 -9.33 10.24 -11.74
CA TRP A 33 -8.67 11.33 -11.03
C TRP A 33 -9.55 11.91 -9.91
N ILE A 34 -10.88 11.88 -10.05
CA ILE A 34 -11.83 12.43 -9.07
C ILE A 34 -11.66 11.70 -7.72
N SER A 35 -11.75 10.37 -7.75
CA SER A 35 -11.56 9.55 -6.54
C SER A 35 -10.14 9.66 -5.98
N LYS A 36 -9.12 9.82 -6.84
CA LYS A 36 -7.73 10.01 -6.41
C LYS A 36 -7.57 11.33 -5.63
N GLU A 37 -8.14 12.40 -6.14
CA GLU A 37 -8.03 13.73 -5.57
C GLU A 37 -8.86 13.86 -4.29
N TYR A 38 -10.09 13.33 -4.28
CA TYR A 38 -10.91 13.22 -3.08
C TYR A 38 -10.16 12.52 -1.94
N ASN A 39 -9.53 11.38 -2.23
CA ASN A 39 -8.72 10.64 -1.25
C ASN A 39 -7.44 11.38 -0.81
N ARG A 40 -6.91 12.30 -1.63
CA ARG A 40 -5.77 13.16 -1.26
C ARG A 40 -6.22 14.19 -0.24
N LEU A 41 -7.31 14.91 -0.55
CA LEU A 41 -7.89 15.94 0.32
C LEU A 41 -8.39 15.35 1.65
N ALA A 42 -9.05 14.18 1.62
CA ALA A 42 -9.48 13.47 2.83
C ALA A 42 -8.34 13.27 3.84
N LYS A 43 -7.13 12.92 3.38
CA LYS A 43 -5.97 12.71 4.27
C LYS A 43 -5.37 14.00 4.84
N ILE A 44 -5.63 15.13 4.18
CA ILE A 44 -5.16 16.45 4.61
C ILE A 44 -6.17 17.03 5.62
N LEU A 45 -7.46 16.99 5.26
CA LEU A 45 -8.55 17.61 5.99
C LEU A 45 -9.03 16.78 7.19
N ILE A 46 -8.87 15.46 7.15
CA ILE A 46 -9.37 14.52 8.18
C ILE A 46 -8.18 13.73 8.76
N PRO A 47 -7.58 14.19 9.87
CA PRO A 47 -6.43 13.55 10.51
C PRO A 47 -6.65 12.09 10.89
N GLU A 48 -7.88 11.73 11.29
CA GLU A 48 -8.27 10.38 11.69
C GLU A 48 -8.11 9.39 10.54
N ILE A 49 -8.42 9.80 9.29
CA ILE A 49 -8.24 8.96 8.10
C ILE A 49 -6.74 8.71 7.87
N LYS A 50 -5.91 9.74 8.03
CA LYS A 50 -4.45 9.63 7.87
C LYS A 50 -3.87 8.65 8.91
N GLU A 51 -4.32 8.75 10.16
CA GLU A 51 -3.90 7.85 11.23
C GLU A 51 -4.36 6.41 10.99
N ALA A 52 -5.64 6.20 10.68
CA ALA A 52 -6.19 4.89 10.37
C ALA A 52 -5.43 4.20 9.22
N HIS A 53 -5.11 4.94 8.16
CA HIS A 53 -4.32 4.43 7.03
C HIS A 53 -2.89 4.05 7.45
N SER A 54 -2.29 4.80 8.38
CA SER A 54 -0.98 4.50 8.93
C SER A 54 -0.99 3.20 9.74
N ILE A 55 -1.97 3.04 10.63
CA ILE A 55 -2.17 1.82 11.43
C ILE A 55 -2.37 0.61 10.53
N GLN A 56 -3.29 0.71 9.55
CA GLN A 56 -3.57 -0.39 8.62
C GLN A 56 -2.34 -0.75 7.78
N ARG A 57 -1.52 0.23 7.39
CA ARG A 57 -0.25 -0.03 6.68
C ARG A 57 0.73 -0.80 7.57
N LYS A 58 0.89 -0.40 8.84
CA LYS A 58 1.76 -1.09 9.80
C LYS A 58 1.34 -2.55 9.99
N GLN A 59 0.05 -2.80 10.21
CA GLN A 59 -0.52 -4.15 10.35
C GLN A 59 -0.27 -5.01 9.11
N ARG A 60 -0.51 -4.46 7.90
CA ARG A 60 -0.23 -5.18 6.65
C ARG A 60 1.25 -5.51 6.47
N ASN A 61 2.15 -4.61 6.89
CA ASN A 61 3.58 -4.87 6.82
C ASN A 61 3.99 -5.96 7.81
N ALA A 62 3.50 -5.92 9.05
CA ALA A 62 3.75 -6.96 10.05
C ALA A 62 3.29 -8.34 9.55
N ASN A 63 2.07 -8.43 9.01
CA ASN A 63 1.55 -9.68 8.43
C ASN A 63 2.44 -10.21 7.28
N ARG A 64 3.00 -9.31 6.45
CA ARG A 64 3.91 -9.70 5.37
C ARG A 64 5.24 -10.20 5.91
N ASP A 65 5.76 -9.57 6.96
CA ASP A 65 7.04 -9.94 7.56
C ASP A 65 6.94 -11.31 8.24
N GLU A 66 5.84 -11.60 8.94
CA GLU A 66 5.57 -12.92 9.50
C GLU A 66 5.47 -14.02 8.44
N GLN A 67 4.79 -13.74 7.32
CA GLN A 67 4.71 -14.68 6.19
C GLN A 67 6.08 -14.92 5.56
N MET A 68 6.89 -13.88 5.40
CA MET A 68 8.23 -13.98 4.84
C MET A 68 9.18 -14.74 5.77
N ALA A 69 9.10 -14.53 7.09
CA ALA A 69 9.87 -15.29 8.08
C ALA A 69 9.61 -16.79 7.94
N LYS A 70 8.33 -17.19 7.89
CA LYS A 70 7.92 -18.59 7.67
C LYS A 70 8.41 -19.16 6.33
N LEU A 71 8.54 -18.33 5.29
CA LEU A 71 9.06 -18.75 3.99
C LEU A 71 10.59 -18.92 4.02
N ILE A 72 11.30 -18.01 4.67
CA ILE A 72 12.76 -18.04 4.80
C ILE A 72 13.22 -19.27 5.58
N GLU A 73 12.48 -19.68 6.61
CA GLU A 73 12.76 -20.91 7.36
C GLU A 73 12.61 -22.17 6.48
N LYS A 74 11.62 -22.18 5.58
CA LYS A 74 11.30 -23.33 4.73
C LYS A 74 12.20 -23.47 3.52
N PHE A 75 12.71 -22.36 2.98
CA PHE A 75 13.43 -22.36 1.70
C PHE A 75 14.86 -21.86 1.84
N LYS A 76 15.80 -22.62 1.28
CA LYS A 76 17.18 -22.19 1.06
C LYS A 76 17.35 -21.63 -0.36
N CYS A 77 18.46 -20.94 -0.59
CA CYS A 77 18.79 -20.47 -1.92
C CYS A 77 18.94 -21.64 -2.90
N ARG A 78 18.21 -21.61 -4.02
CA ARG A 78 18.29 -22.66 -5.05
C ARG A 78 19.63 -22.69 -5.79
N LYS A 79 20.34 -21.57 -5.85
CA LYS A 79 21.62 -21.45 -6.57
C LYS A 79 22.82 -21.93 -5.77
N CYS A 80 22.87 -21.65 -4.46
CA CYS A 80 24.06 -21.91 -3.64
C CYS A 80 23.76 -22.59 -2.30
N GLY A 81 22.50 -22.92 -2.00
CA GLY A 81 22.11 -23.50 -0.71
C GLY A 81 22.17 -22.54 0.49
N GLY A 82 22.66 -21.31 0.29
CA GLY A 82 22.80 -20.30 1.35
C GLY A 82 21.47 -19.81 1.94
N ASN A 83 21.58 -19.10 3.06
CA ASN A 83 20.43 -18.50 3.74
C ASN A 83 19.82 -17.35 2.94
N LEU A 84 18.50 -17.22 3.03
CA LEU A 84 17.72 -16.14 2.44
C LEU A 84 17.35 -15.13 3.53
N LYS A 85 17.33 -13.86 3.17
CA LYS A 85 16.89 -12.76 4.04
C LYS A 85 15.92 -11.86 3.29
N GLN A 86 14.94 -11.33 4.01
CA GLN A 86 14.04 -10.34 3.44
C GLN A 86 14.81 -9.05 3.11
N SER A 87 14.55 -8.46 1.94
CA SER A 87 15.22 -7.23 1.50
C SER A 87 14.95 -6.01 2.40
N ARG A 88 13.70 -5.83 2.81
CA ARG A 88 13.24 -4.81 3.76
C ARG A 88 11.90 -5.25 4.35
N SER A 89 11.52 -4.69 5.50
CA SER A 89 10.20 -4.91 6.10
C SER A 89 9.07 -4.52 5.13
N GLY A 90 7.98 -5.29 5.17
CA GLY A 90 6.84 -5.23 4.24
C GLY A 90 7.12 -5.71 2.82
N SER A 91 8.35 -6.13 2.48
CA SER A 91 8.70 -6.58 1.13
C SER A 91 8.40 -8.06 0.93
N LYS A 92 7.91 -8.43 -0.27
CA LYS A 92 7.81 -9.83 -0.69
C LYS A 92 9.10 -10.35 -1.35
N ILE A 93 10.15 -9.54 -1.34
CA ILE A 93 11.42 -9.84 -2.00
C ILE A 93 12.43 -10.30 -0.95
N MET A 94 13.03 -11.46 -1.18
CA MET A 94 14.13 -12.02 -0.43
C MET A 94 15.40 -12.06 -1.29
N HIS A 95 16.56 -11.98 -0.65
CA HIS A 95 17.86 -12.10 -1.28
C HIS A 95 18.70 -13.13 -0.54
N CYS A 96 19.57 -13.83 -1.25
CA CYS A 96 20.54 -14.72 -0.64
C CYS A 96 21.75 -13.94 -0.15
N GLU A 97 22.18 -14.16 1.08
CA GLU A 97 23.34 -13.48 1.66
C GLU A 97 24.67 -13.92 1.00
N ALA A 98 24.74 -15.15 0.48
CA ALA A 98 25.98 -15.69 -0.09
C ALA A 98 26.17 -15.36 -1.59
N CYS A 99 25.11 -15.39 -2.40
CA CYS A 99 25.21 -15.20 -3.86
C CYS A 99 24.40 -14.01 -4.39
N ASN A 100 23.77 -13.24 -3.50
CA ASN A 100 22.93 -12.10 -3.83
C ASN A 100 21.77 -12.38 -4.81
N ALA A 101 21.41 -13.66 -5.00
CA ALA A 101 20.28 -14.05 -5.82
C ALA A 101 18.98 -13.53 -5.20
N ARG A 102 18.12 -12.93 -6.03
CA ARG A 102 16.86 -12.31 -5.61
C ARG A 102 15.68 -13.22 -5.95
N TYR A 103 14.75 -13.36 -5.02
CA TYR A 103 13.54 -14.15 -5.19
C TYR A 103 12.33 -13.34 -4.71
N THR A 104 11.19 -13.52 -5.38
CA THR A 104 9.94 -12.86 -5.02
C THR A 104 8.92 -13.90 -4.58
N ALA A 105 8.32 -13.71 -3.41
CA ALA A 105 7.24 -14.56 -2.93
C ALA A 105 5.96 -14.26 -3.73
N THR A 106 5.55 -15.22 -4.57
CA THR A 106 4.28 -15.21 -5.29
C THR A 106 3.24 -16.01 -4.51
N SER A 107 2.00 -15.53 -4.44
CA SER A 107 0.88 -16.35 -3.95
C SER A 107 0.59 -17.47 -4.94
N LYS A 108 0.24 -18.67 -4.44
CA LYS A 108 -0.10 -19.87 -5.24
C LYS A 108 -1.25 -19.71 -6.24
N ALA A 109 -1.92 -18.54 -6.30
CA ALA A 109 -2.93 -18.24 -7.30
C ALA A 109 -2.40 -18.28 -8.76
N ASN A 110 -1.08 -18.20 -8.98
CA ASN A 110 -0.46 -18.19 -10.31
C ASN A 110 0.54 -19.36 -10.51
N GLN A 111 0.28 -20.55 -9.96
CA GLN A 111 1.20 -21.71 -10.10
C GLN A 111 0.57 -22.96 -10.74
N ASN A 112 -0.60 -22.84 -11.38
CA ASN A 112 -1.15 -23.90 -12.23
C ASN A 112 -1.42 -23.32 -13.64
N GLU A 113 -0.40 -23.38 -14.49
CA GLU A 113 -0.49 -23.58 -15.95
C GLU A 113 0.75 -24.34 -16.38
#